data_AF-A0A182M579-F1
#
_entry.id   AF-A0A182M579-F1
#
_cell.length_a   1.000
_cell.length_b   1.000
_cell.length_c   1.000
_cell.angle_alpha   90.00
_cell.angle_beta   90.00
_cell.angle_gamma   90.00
#
_symmetry.space_group_name_H-M   'P 1'
#
loop_
_entity.id
_entity.type
_entity.pdbx_description
1 polymer ?
#
loop_
_entity_poly.entity_id
_entity_poly.type
_entity_poly.pdbx_seq_one_letter_code
_entity_poly.pdbx_strand_id
1 'polypeptide(L)'
;MTTKPPNTKVCESFEACEWKIVKSGKCNCAGRKQRTVKCFDRMLNTESNRCSESTRPNKTMPCQKPPRCWNVYRNCKDAQRYKHREDREYMMNLHGIKTSIYCHNMTTKSPVEYLTLPKGPKENYSYYIRLRAADANQCQNSSRDWEDESISYGATHYSKIRINVNTLQVYMNDYEFTKSSGTKQPFGTGGDCYSNTARCPKGEFSINLEDTAFRIRSRTAWETAGVKSVIQFLIPLKEPYQKVRARCGGYCGSCFVSRNTNLYLEPKPAHEMRNP
;
A
#
# COMPACT_ATOMS: atom_id res chain seq x y z
N MET A 1 28.93 89.84 -0.74
CA MET A 1 27.74 89.31 -1.44
C MET A 1 27.83 87.80 -1.44
N THR A 2 27.13 87.13 -0.53
CA THR A 2 27.09 85.66 -0.42
C THR A 2 26.03 85.13 -1.38
N THR A 3 26.47 84.51 -2.48
CA THR A 3 25.60 83.96 -3.51
C THR A 3 24.82 82.76 -2.98
N LYS A 4 23.49 82.81 -3.12
CA LYS A 4 22.55 81.74 -2.78
C LYS A 4 22.93 80.46 -3.54
N PRO A 5 23.04 79.29 -2.87
CA PRO A 5 23.40 78.07 -3.57
C PRO A 5 22.34 77.69 -4.61
N PRO A 6 22.74 77.09 -5.74
CA PRO A 6 21.84 76.75 -6.84
C PRO A 6 20.79 75.74 -6.39
N ASN A 7 19.54 75.98 -6.77
CA ASN A 7 18.35 75.23 -6.34
C ASN A 7 18.08 73.98 -7.18
N THR A 8 19.09 73.50 -7.90
CA THR A 8 19.01 72.38 -8.85
C THR A 8 20.14 71.38 -8.56
N LYS A 9 19.75 70.16 -8.19
CA LYS A 9 20.66 69.00 -8.18
C LYS A 9 20.64 68.36 -9.56
N VAL A 10 21.83 68.00 -10.06
CA VAL A 10 21.96 67.14 -11.25
C VAL A 10 21.24 65.82 -10.97
N CYS A 11 20.34 65.40 -11.85
CA CYS A 11 19.72 64.08 -11.76
C CYS A 11 20.80 63.02 -12.02
N GLU A 12 21.24 62.31 -10.98
CA GLU A 12 22.15 61.17 -11.13
C GLU A 12 21.51 60.12 -12.06
N SER A 13 22.27 59.69 -13.07
CA SER A 13 21.78 58.77 -14.11
C SER A 13 21.34 57.43 -13.51
N PHE A 14 20.17 56.96 -13.93
CA PHE A 14 19.44 55.79 -13.41
C PHE A 14 20.06 54.41 -13.71
N GLU A 15 21.28 54.35 -14.21
CA GLU A 15 21.92 53.13 -14.74
C GLU A 15 22.65 52.30 -13.66
N ALA A 16 22.69 52.78 -12.42
CA ALA A 16 23.49 52.16 -11.36
C ALA A 16 22.73 51.11 -10.51
N CYS A 17 21.48 50.74 -10.81
CA CYS A 17 20.72 49.79 -9.98
C CYS A 17 20.78 48.36 -10.54
N GLU A 18 21.12 47.38 -9.70
CA GLU A 18 21.21 45.96 -10.10
C GLU A 18 20.47 45.02 -9.14
N TRP A 19 19.96 43.91 -9.67
CA TRP A 19 19.34 42.86 -8.87
C TRP A 19 20.40 41.97 -8.23
N LYS A 20 20.40 41.89 -6.90
CA LYS A 20 21.28 41.01 -6.13
C LYS A 20 20.50 39.89 -5.45
N ILE A 21 21.13 38.71 -5.40
CA ILE A 21 20.64 37.57 -4.62
C ILE A 21 21.17 37.71 -3.19
N VAL A 22 20.29 38.05 -2.25
CA VAL A 22 20.68 38.35 -0.87
C VAL A 22 20.73 37.10 -0.01
N LYS A 23 19.79 36.17 -0.23
CA LYS A 23 19.72 34.93 0.54
C LYS A 23 19.27 33.79 -0.37
N SER A 24 19.97 32.67 -0.28
CA SER A 24 19.51 31.41 -0.88
C SER A 24 18.91 30.52 0.19
N GLY A 25 17.67 30.07 -0.03
CA GLY A 25 17.01 29.04 0.77
C GLY A 25 17.59 27.65 0.49
N LYS A 26 17.25 26.69 1.34
CA LYS A 26 17.62 25.28 1.16
C LYS A 26 16.84 24.64 0.00
N CYS A 27 17.44 23.65 -0.65
CA CYS A 27 16.76 22.87 -1.67
C CYS A 27 15.64 22.02 -1.06
N ASN A 28 14.45 22.06 -1.65
CA ASN A 28 13.33 21.20 -1.27
C ASN A 28 13.38 19.85 -2.04
N CYS A 29 12.52 18.91 -1.66
CA CYS A 29 12.48 17.59 -2.29
C CYS A 29 11.89 17.58 -3.72
N ALA A 30 11.29 18.68 -4.16
CA ALA A 30 10.94 18.89 -5.57
C ALA A 30 12.14 19.33 -6.42
N GLY A 31 13.33 19.47 -5.84
CA GLY A 31 14.54 19.93 -6.54
C GLY A 31 14.51 21.44 -6.83
N ARG A 32 13.80 22.22 -6.02
CA ARG A 32 13.73 23.69 -6.14
C ARG A 32 14.16 24.35 -4.84
N LYS A 33 14.86 25.47 -4.96
CA LYS A 33 15.17 26.37 -3.83
C LYS A 33 14.61 27.76 -4.11
N GLN A 34 14.13 28.42 -3.07
CA GLN A 34 13.77 29.83 -3.14
C GLN A 34 15.00 30.70 -2.88
N ARG A 35 15.05 31.87 -3.50
CA ARG A 35 16.08 32.89 -3.26
C ARG A 35 15.44 34.27 -3.11
N THR A 36 15.96 35.05 -2.18
CA THR A 36 15.57 36.45 -1.98
C THR A 36 16.34 37.31 -2.96
N VAL A 37 15.61 37.98 -3.83
CA VAL A 37 16.15 38.88 -4.86
C VAL A 37 15.73 40.30 -4.52
N LYS A 38 16.69 41.17 -4.25
CA LYS A 38 16.50 42.57 -3.88
C LYS A 38 17.28 43.46 -4.84
N CYS A 39 16.76 44.65 -5.10
CA CYS A 39 17.40 45.64 -5.94
C CYS A 39 18.34 46.49 -5.07
N PHE A 40 19.53 46.79 -5.59
CA PHE A 40 20.52 47.61 -4.90
C PHE A 40 21.04 48.70 -5.82
N ASP A 41 21.28 49.88 -5.24
CA ASP A 41 22.08 50.91 -5.86
C ASP A 41 23.56 50.50 -5.81
N ARG A 42 24.25 50.48 -6.95
CA ARG A 42 25.64 50.03 -7.05
C ARG A 42 26.63 51.01 -6.43
N MET A 43 26.31 52.31 -6.40
CA MET A 43 27.18 53.34 -5.85
C MET A 43 27.04 53.45 -4.33
N LEU A 44 25.79 53.43 -3.85
CA LEU A 44 25.50 53.58 -2.42
C LEU A 44 25.48 52.24 -1.68
N ASN A 45 25.43 51.12 -2.41
CA ASN A 45 25.27 49.76 -1.89
C ASN A 45 24.08 49.63 -0.91
N THR A 46 23.05 50.45 -1.11
CA THR A 46 21.80 50.45 -0.34
C THR A 46 20.68 49.80 -1.14
N GLU A 47 19.69 49.27 -0.43
CA GLU A 47 18.50 48.70 -1.07
C GLU A 47 17.74 49.79 -1.84
N SER A 48 17.36 49.48 -3.06
CA SER A 48 16.67 50.38 -3.99
C SER A 48 15.42 49.69 -4.52
N ASN A 49 14.51 50.46 -5.10
CA ASN A 49 13.31 49.98 -5.79
C ASN A 49 13.34 50.32 -7.29
N ARG A 50 14.49 50.78 -7.81
CA ARG A 50 14.61 51.35 -9.17
C ARG A 50 15.07 50.36 -10.23
N CYS A 51 15.26 49.09 -9.91
CA CYS A 51 15.65 48.07 -10.89
C CYS A 51 14.46 47.70 -11.78
N SER A 52 14.71 47.47 -13.07
CA SER A 52 13.68 46.99 -14.00
C SER A 52 13.20 45.58 -13.63
N GLU A 53 11.90 45.39 -13.46
CA GLU A 53 11.30 44.08 -13.17
C GLU A 53 11.50 43.07 -14.32
N SER A 54 11.66 43.52 -15.57
CA SER A 54 11.93 42.61 -16.71
C SER A 54 13.26 41.87 -16.58
N THR A 55 14.21 42.46 -15.85
CA THR A 55 15.53 41.88 -15.59
C THR A 55 15.59 41.11 -14.28
N ARG A 56 14.48 41.03 -13.53
CA ARG A 56 14.45 40.43 -12.20
C ARG A 56 14.73 38.93 -12.27
N PRO A 57 15.78 38.43 -11.60
CA PRO A 57 16.02 37.00 -11.52
C PRO A 57 14.86 36.24 -10.89
N ASN A 58 14.51 35.07 -11.44
CA ASN A 58 13.48 34.18 -10.90
C ASN A 58 13.69 33.91 -9.40
N LYS A 59 12.64 34.03 -8.58
CA LYS A 59 12.72 33.77 -7.13
C LYS A 59 12.91 32.29 -6.79
N THR A 60 12.75 31.40 -7.76
CA THR A 60 12.95 29.95 -7.66
C THR A 60 14.04 29.48 -8.61
N MET A 61 14.82 28.49 -8.19
CA MET A 61 15.91 27.93 -8.98
C MET A 61 15.97 26.40 -8.80
N PRO A 62 16.28 25.62 -9.85
CA PRO A 62 16.57 24.20 -9.71
C PRO A 62 17.77 23.95 -8.79
N CYS A 63 17.79 22.79 -8.12
CA CYS A 63 18.88 22.36 -7.26
C CYS A 63 18.91 20.84 -7.12
N GLN A 64 20.06 20.31 -6.74
CA GLN A 64 20.20 18.89 -6.40
C GLN A 64 19.35 18.59 -5.16
N LYS A 65 18.43 17.62 -5.30
CA LYS A 65 17.55 17.20 -4.20
C LYS A 65 18.41 16.74 -3.01
N PRO A 66 18.07 17.15 -1.78
CA PRO A 66 18.75 16.66 -0.59
C PRO A 66 18.79 15.12 -0.56
N PRO A 67 19.88 14.50 -0.05
CA PRO A 67 20.04 13.05 0.00
C PRO A 67 18.93 12.32 0.78
N ARG A 68 18.20 13.03 1.67
CA ARG A 68 17.08 12.51 2.47
C ARG A 68 15.70 12.80 1.89
N CYS A 69 15.62 13.24 0.64
CA CYS A 69 14.36 13.36 -0.09
C CYS A 69 13.90 12.01 -0.64
N TRP A 70 13.96 10.98 0.20
CA TRP A 70 13.48 9.65 -0.15
C TRP A 70 11.96 9.68 -0.05
N ASN A 71 11.30 9.64 -1.20
CA ASN A 71 9.89 9.26 -1.30
C ASN A 71 9.72 7.74 -1.03
N VAL A 72 10.62 7.13 -0.25
CA VAL A 72 10.66 5.69 0.02
C VAL A 72 10.90 5.52 1.52
N TYR A 73 9.92 4.96 2.22
CA TYR A 73 9.91 4.84 3.68
C TYR A 73 10.15 3.39 4.11
N ARG A 74 10.51 3.17 5.38
CA ARG A 74 10.65 1.80 5.91
C ARG A 74 9.33 1.20 6.37
N ASN A 75 8.39 2.04 6.79
CA ASN A 75 7.06 1.69 7.27
C ASN A 75 6.19 2.95 7.34
N CYS A 76 4.91 2.81 7.70
CA CYS A 76 4.00 3.95 7.79
C CYS A 76 4.41 4.93 8.89
N LYS A 77 4.98 4.43 9.99
CA LYS A 77 5.47 5.28 11.08
C LYS A 77 6.62 6.19 10.64
N ASP A 78 7.49 5.70 9.77
CA ASP A 78 8.58 6.46 9.16
C ASP A 78 8.01 7.53 8.23
N ALA A 79 7.04 7.20 7.37
CA ALA A 79 6.32 8.17 6.55
C ALA A 79 5.67 9.29 7.39
N GLN A 80 5.06 8.95 8.53
CA GLN A 80 4.51 9.94 9.47
C GLN A 80 5.54 10.94 10.00
N ARG A 81 6.79 10.50 10.25
CA ARG A 81 7.88 11.38 10.72
C ARG A 81 8.22 12.45 9.69
N TYR A 82 7.96 12.19 8.41
CA TYR A 82 8.11 13.13 7.30
C TYR A 82 6.83 13.93 7.01
N LYS A 83 5.96 14.09 8.01
CA LYS A 83 4.72 14.89 7.96
C LYS A 83 3.65 14.34 7.01
N HIS A 84 3.73 13.08 6.61
CA HIS A 84 2.63 12.41 5.91
C HIS A 84 1.56 11.95 6.91
N ARG A 85 0.31 12.40 6.73
CA ARG A 85 -0.81 12.12 7.63
C ARG A 85 -2.03 11.52 6.95
N GLU A 86 -1.99 11.42 5.62
CA GLU A 86 -3.10 10.93 4.80
C GLU A 86 -3.04 9.40 4.71
N ASP A 87 -4.19 8.76 4.78
CA ASP A 87 -4.30 7.35 4.47
C ASP A 87 -4.24 7.16 2.96
N ARG A 88 -3.17 6.53 2.48
CA ARG A 88 -2.94 6.27 1.05
C ARG A 88 -1.80 5.29 0.85
N GLU A 89 -1.55 5.00 -0.41
CA GLU A 89 -0.35 4.31 -0.87
C GLU A 89 0.91 5.17 -0.66
N TYR A 90 1.92 4.57 -0.04
CA TYR A 90 3.26 5.13 0.12
C TYR A 90 4.28 4.15 -0.45
N MET A 91 5.26 4.67 -1.18
CA MET A 91 6.39 3.87 -1.62
C MET A 91 7.26 3.51 -0.40
N MET A 92 7.55 2.23 -0.24
CA MET A 92 8.33 1.68 0.87
C MET A 92 9.45 0.78 0.37
N ASN A 93 10.51 0.66 1.18
CA ASN A 93 11.58 -0.31 0.96
C ASN A 93 11.42 -1.47 1.95
N LEU A 94 10.91 -2.60 1.47
CA LEU A 94 10.71 -3.83 2.23
C LEU A 94 11.74 -4.85 1.77
N HIS A 95 12.71 -5.19 2.64
CA HIS A 95 13.77 -6.16 2.34
C HIS A 95 14.53 -5.91 1.03
N GLY A 96 14.80 -4.63 0.72
CA GLY A 96 15.51 -4.23 -0.50
C GLY A 96 14.61 -3.97 -1.71
N ILE A 97 13.32 -4.28 -1.61
CA ILE A 97 12.34 -4.02 -2.68
C ILE A 97 11.58 -2.73 -2.43
N LYS A 98 11.54 -1.90 -3.47
CA LYS A 98 10.70 -0.70 -3.52
C LYS A 98 9.31 -1.09 -4.00
N THR A 99 8.31 -0.99 -3.13
CA THR A 99 6.92 -1.33 -3.45
C THR A 99 5.96 -0.36 -2.81
N SER A 100 4.75 -0.25 -3.36
CA SER A 100 3.67 0.51 -2.76
C SER A 100 3.06 -0.28 -1.60
N ILE A 101 2.82 0.39 -0.47
CA ILE A 101 2.12 -0.14 0.69
C ILE A 101 1.11 0.90 1.16
N TYR A 102 -0.12 0.45 1.41
CA TYR A 102 -1.18 1.29 1.92
C TYR A 102 -0.98 1.54 3.40
N CYS A 103 -0.89 2.80 3.79
CA CYS A 103 -0.90 3.21 5.19
C CYS A 103 -2.28 3.63 5.63
N HIS A 104 -2.74 3.02 6.71
CA HIS A 104 -4.01 3.34 7.35
C HIS A 104 -3.76 3.96 8.73
N ASN A 105 -4.72 4.78 9.20
CA ASN A 105 -4.66 5.48 10.47
C ASN A 105 -3.42 6.39 10.61
N MET A 106 -3.04 7.06 9.52
CA MET A 106 -1.89 7.94 9.41
C MET A 106 -2.02 9.24 10.23
N THR A 107 -3.22 9.58 10.68
CA THR A 107 -3.46 10.66 11.65
C THR A 107 -3.11 10.25 13.09
N THR A 108 -3.12 8.94 13.39
CA THR A 108 -2.96 8.40 14.75
C THR A 108 -1.49 8.21 15.15
N LYS A 109 -1.25 7.81 16.41
CA LYS A 109 0.09 7.45 16.90
C LYS A 109 0.59 6.10 16.36
N SER A 110 -0.29 5.25 15.84
CA SER A 110 0.02 3.88 15.47
C SER A 110 -0.59 3.56 14.09
N PRO A 111 0.03 4.06 13.00
CA PRO A 111 -0.42 3.71 11.66
C PRO A 111 -0.18 2.23 11.37
N VAL A 112 -0.92 1.67 10.42
CA VAL A 112 -0.90 0.25 10.10
C VAL A 112 -0.69 0.04 8.60
N GLU A 113 0.16 -0.92 8.27
CA GLU A 113 0.56 -1.29 6.92
C GLU A 113 -0.33 -2.38 6.31
N TYR A 114 -0.81 -2.12 5.09
CA TYR A 114 -1.58 -3.06 4.30
C TYR A 114 -1.01 -3.23 2.89
N LEU A 115 -0.99 -4.47 2.41
CA LEU A 115 -0.71 -4.77 1.01
C LEU A 115 -2.01 -4.72 0.22
N THR A 116 -2.08 -3.86 -0.80
CA THR A 116 -3.20 -3.84 -1.74
C THR A 116 -3.12 -5.05 -2.68
N LEU A 117 -4.28 -5.66 -2.94
CA LEU A 117 -4.43 -6.84 -3.80
C LEU A 117 -4.98 -6.40 -5.17
N PRO A 118 -4.15 -6.27 -6.23
CA PRO A 118 -4.56 -5.67 -7.50
C PRO A 118 -5.69 -6.42 -8.22
N LYS A 119 -5.67 -7.76 -8.12
CA LYS A 119 -6.73 -8.63 -8.66
C LYS A 119 -8.06 -8.48 -7.92
N GLY A 120 -8.06 -7.81 -6.76
CA GLY A 120 -9.24 -7.37 -6.06
C GLY A 120 -10.03 -8.47 -5.34
N PRO A 121 -11.19 -8.11 -4.77
CA PRO A 121 -11.99 -8.97 -3.89
C PRO A 121 -12.63 -10.19 -4.58
N LYS A 122 -12.73 -10.18 -5.92
CA LYS A 122 -13.26 -11.34 -6.68
C LYS A 122 -12.24 -12.48 -6.79
N GLU A 123 -10.95 -12.17 -6.69
CA GLU A 123 -9.85 -13.14 -6.79
C GLU A 123 -9.23 -13.46 -5.42
N ASN A 124 -9.62 -12.72 -4.38
CA ASN A 124 -9.10 -12.83 -3.02
C ASN A 124 -10.24 -12.95 -2.02
N TYR A 125 -10.53 -14.16 -1.57
CA TYR A 125 -11.70 -14.46 -0.75
C TYR A 125 -11.54 -15.73 0.08
N SER A 126 -12.40 -15.85 1.08
CA SER A 126 -12.53 -17.01 1.98
C SER A 126 -14.00 -17.26 2.27
N TYR A 127 -14.47 -18.50 2.10
CA TYR A 127 -15.87 -18.89 2.24
C TYR A 127 -16.05 -20.11 3.13
N TYR A 128 -16.96 -19.98 4.09
CA TYR A 128 -17.61 -21.09 4.75
C TYR A 128 -19.08 -21.10 4.34
N ILE A 129 -19.51 -22.12 3.61
CA ILE A 129 -20.86 -22.15 3.02
C ILE A 129 -21.86 -22.86 3.95
N ARG A 130 -23.12 -22.41 3.93
CA ARG A 130 -24.22 -22.96 4.73
C ARG A 130 -25.02 -24.09 4.10
N LEU A 131 -24.56 -24.62 2.97
CA LEU A 131 -25.33 -25.61 2.21
C LEU A 131 -25.17 -27.01 2.83
N ARG A 132 -26.27 -27.76 2.94
CA ARG A 132 -26.34 -29.17 3.32
C ARG A 132 -26.83 -30.01 2.15
N ALA A 133 -26.22 -31.18 1.95
CA ALA A 133 -26.72 -32.15 0.98
C ALA A 133 -28.05 -32.75 1.47
N ALA A 134 -28.97 -32.98 0.54
CA ALA A 134 -30.21 -33.71 0.83
C ALA A 134 -29.95 -35.14 1.34
N ASP A 135 -28.91 -35.78 0.82
CA ASP A 135 -28.35 -37.03 1.33
C ASP A 135 -26.87 -36.81 1.66
N ALA A 136 -26.54 -36.76 2.96
CA ALA A 136 -25.19 -36.52 3.43
C ALA A 136 -24.19 -37.62 3.02
N ASN A 137 -24.65 -38.80 2.59
CA ASN A 137 -23.79 -39.89 2.13
C ASN A 137 -23.48 -39.80 0.63
N GLN A 138 -24.07 -38.85 -0.08
CA GLN A 138 -23.84 -38.64 -1.51
C GLN A 138 -23.12 -37.32 -1.78
N CYS A 139 -22.23 -37.31 -2.77
CA CYS A 139 -21.58 -36.11 -3.28
C CYS A 139 -22.21 -35.71 -4.61
N GLN A 140 -23.45 -35.25 -4.56
CA GLN A 140 -24.18 -34.81 -5.75
C GLN A 140 -25.04 -33.60 -5.41
N ASN A 141 -24.94 -32.57 -6.24
CA ASN A 141 -25.86 -31.43 -6.14
C ASN A 141 -27.28 -31.91 -6.38
N SER A 142 -28.18 -31.56 -5.48
CA SER A 142 -29.59 -31.89 -5.55
C SER A 142 -30.43 -30.64 -5.44
N SER A 143 -31.56 -30.58 -6.14
CA SER A 143 -32.55 -29.53 -5.93
C SER A 143 -33.18 -29.56 -4.52
N ARG A 144 -32.98 -30.65 -3.78
CA ARG A 144 -33.40 -30.82 -2.39
C ARG A 144 -32.32 -30.41 -1.38
N ASP A 145 -31.14 -29.98 -1.83
CA ASP A 145 -30.13 -29.40 -0.94
C ASP A 145 -30.72 -28.16 -0.27
N TRP A 146 -30.34 -27.92 0.98
CA TRP A 146 -30.97 -26.89 1.81
C TRP A 146 -29.93 -26.07 2.57
N GLU A 147 -30.30 -24.85 2.94
CA GLU A 147 -29.44 -23.94 3.70
C GLU A 147 -29.64 -24.12 5.21
N ASP A 148 -28.55 -24.37 5.92
CA ASP A 148 -28.53 -24.56 7.37
C ASP A 148 -28.06 -23.28 8.07
N GLU A 149 -29.01 -22.50 8.55
CA GLU A 149 -28.73 -21.26 9.29
C GLU A 149 -28.11 -21.51 10.68
N SER A 150 -28.10 -22.76 11.17
CA SER A 150 -27.52 -23.09 12.48
C SER A 150 -25.99 -23.15 12.48
N ILE A 151 -25.36 -23.25 11.30
CA ILE A 151 -23.90 -23.30 11.19
C ILE A 151 -23.30 -21.90 11.09
N SER A 152 -22.10 -21.71 11.66
CA SER A 152 -21.37 -20.46 11.44
C SER A 152 -20.83 -20.43 10.01
N TYR A 153 -21.51 -19.67 9.16
CA TYR A 153 -21.16 -19.49 7.76
C TYR A 153 -20.83 -18.04 7.46
N GLY A 154 -20.15 -17.82 6.35
CA GLY A 154 -19.96 -16.50 5.79
C GLY A 154 -18.94 -16.45 4.68
N ALA A 155 -18.84 -15.29 4.09
CA ALA A 155 -17.91 -14.98 3.03
C ALA A 155 -17.17 -13.70 3.37
N THR A 156 -15.87 -13.67 3.13
CA THR A 156 -15.04 -12.48 3.28
C THR A 156 -14.20 -12.30 2.03
N HIS A 157 -14.32 -11.13 1.42
CA HIS A 157 -13.58 -10.73 0.25
C HIS A 157 -12.59 -9.62 0.58
N TYR A 158 -11.36 -9.73 0.10
CA TYR A 158 -10.24 -8.89 0.51
C TYR A 158 -9.81 -7.95 -0.62
N SER A 159 -9.76 -6.65 -0.33
CA SER A 159 -9.14 -5.66 -1.23
C SER A 159 -7.71 -5.30 -0.81
N LYS A 160 -7.40 -5.44 0.49
CA LYS A 160 -6.07 -5.33 1.06
C LYS A 160 -5.92 -6.34 2.20
N ILE A 161 -4.69 -6.72 2.50
CA ILE A 161 -4.35 -7.58 3.63
C ILE A 161 -3.33 -6.90 4.52
N ARG A 162 -3.50 -6.99 5.83
CA ARG A 162 -2.53 -6.43 6.77
C ARG A 162 -1.27 -7.29 6.78
N ILE A 163 -0.12 -6.62 6.73
CA ILE A 163 1.17 -7.30 6.75
C ILE A 163 2.09 -6.74 7.85
N ASN A 164 2.94 -7.60 8.38
CA ASN A 164 4.09 -7.15 9.15
C ASN A 164 5.22 -6.82 8.17
N VAL A 165 5.55 -5.55 7.98
CA VAL A 165 6.56 -5.13 7.00
C VAL A 165 7.99 -5.59 7.32
N ASN A 166 8.27 -5.98 8.57
CA ASN A 166 9.58 -6.51 8.96
C ASN A 166 9.71 -8.01 8.67
N THR A 167 8.64 -8.80 8.85
CA THR A 167 8.68 -10.26 8.67
C THR A 167 7.98 -10.74 7.40
N LEU A 168 7.21 -9.86 6.76
CA LEU A 168 6.27 -10.16 5.68
C LEU A 168 5.21 -11.20 6.04
N GLN A 169 4.89 -11.34 7.34
CA GLN A 169 3.78 -12.17 7.80
C GLN A 169 2.44 -11.47 7.49
N VAL A 170 1.47 -12.22 6.99
CA VAL A 170 0.09 -11.76 6.81
C VAL A 170 -0.70 -11.97 8.09
N TYR A 171 -1.42 -10.95 8.53
CA TYR A 171 -2.38 -11.06 9.64
C TYR A 171 -3.73 -11.53 9.07
N MET A 172 -3.92 -12.85 9.02
CA MET A 172 -5.09 -13.48 8.34
C MET A 172 -6.45 -13.14 8.96
N ASN A 173 -6.47 -12.75 10.24
CA ASN A 173 -7.68 -12.39 10.99
C ASN A 173 -7.94 -10.86 11.01
N ASP A 174 -7.27 -10.10 10.14
CA ASP A 174 -7.54 -8.67 9.97
C ASP A 174 -8.58 -8.47 8.86
N TYR A 175 -9.61 -7.68 9.15
CA TYR A 175 -10.79 -7.54 8.31
C TYR A 175 -11.07 -6.10 7.87
N GLU A 176 -10.14 -5.17 8.10
CA GLU A 176 -10.34 -3.73 7.88
C GLU A 176 -10.77 -3.41 6.43
N PHE A 177 -10.06 -3.97 5.45
CA PHE A 177 -10.30 -3.74 4.01
C PHE A 177 -11.04 -4.89 3.33
N THR A 178 -12.07 -5.40 4.02
CA THR A 178 -12.89 -6.52 3.55
C THR A 178 -14.34 -6.16 3.30
N LYS A 179 -14.96 -6.86 2.35
CA LYS A 179 -16.42 -6.93 2.22
C LYS A 179 -16.86 -8.32 2.66
N SER A 180 -17.68 -8.39 3.70
CA SER A 180 -18.11 -9.67 4.28
C SER A 180 -19.62 -9.80 4.34
N SER A 181 -20.10 -11.04 4.30
CA SER A 181 -21.50 -11.43 4.57
C SER A 181 -21.51 -12.61 5.53
N GLY A 182 -22.38 -12.58 6.54
CA GLY A 182 -22.35 -13.58 7.62
C GLY A 182 -21.11 -13.42 8.50
N THR A 183 -20.59 -14.54 9.00
CA THR A 183 -19.40 -14.59 9.85
C THR A 183 -18.13 -14.34 9.01
N LYS A 184 -17.29 -13.41 9.48
CA LYS A 184 -16.01 -13.10 8.84
C LYS A 184 -15.10 -14.33 8.80
N GLN A 185 -14.62 -14.68 7.60
CA GLN A 185 -13.74 -15.82 7.36
C GLN A 185 -12.30 -15.35 7.20
N PRO A 186 -11.33 -15.87 7.97
CA PRO A 186 -9.93 -15.47 7.87
C PRO A 186 -9.34 -15.66 6.46
N PHE A 187 -8.30 -14.91 6.12
CA PHE A 187 -7.70 -14.99 4.78
C PHE A 187 -7.05 -16.36 4.54
N GLY A 188 -7.40 -17.01 3.42
CA GLY A 188 -6.86 -18.33 3.07
C GLY A 188 -7.53 -19.51 3.80
N THR A 189 -8.79 -19.35 4.22
CA THR A 189 -9.58 -20.39 4.88
C THR A 189 -10.86 -20.70 4.12
N GLY A 190 -11.32 -21.94 4.19
CA GLY A 190 -12.66 -22.30 3.71
C GLY A 190 -13.22 -23.51 4.43
N GLY A 191 -14.51 -23.75 4.31
CA GLY A 191 -15.14 -24.91 4.94
C GLY A 191 -16.61 -25.09 4.58
N ASP A 192 -17.16 -26.23 4.95
CA ASP A 192 -18.57 -26.54 4.79
C ASP A 192 -18.99 -27.69 5.71
N CYS A 193 -20.30 -27.85 5.80
CA CYS A 193 -20.98 -28.96 6.43
C CYS A 193 -21.77 -29.82 5.43
N TYR A 194 -21.39 -29.80 4.14
CA TYR A 194 -22.26 -30.22 3.05
C TYR A 194 -22.53 -31.73 3.03
N SER A 195 -21.50 -32.57 3.18
CA SER A 195 -21.66 -34.04 3.10
C SER A 195 -20.64 -34.78 3.97
N ASN A 196 -20.93 -36.04 4.31
CA ASN A 196 -20.11 -36.87 5.19
C ASN A 196 -19.08 -37.73 4.43
N THR A 197 -18.89 -37.44 3.14
CA THR A 197 -18.16 -38.30 2.20
C THR A 197 -16.68 -38.00 2.07
N ALA A 198 -16.20 -36.86 2.57
CA ALA A 198 -14.84 -36.37 2.32
C ALA A 198 -14.50 -36.16 0.83
N ARG A 199 -15.50 -36.07 -0.06
CA ARG A 199 -15.27 -35.98 -1.52
C ARG A 199 -15.83 -34.71 -2.16
N CYS A 200 -16.67 -33.97 -1.44
CA CYS A 200 -17.48 -32.90 -1.99
C CYS A 200 -17.32 -31.55 -1.26
N PRO A 201 -16.09 -31.03 -1.09
CA PRO A 201 -15.94 -29.74 -0.44
C PRO A 201 -16.61 -28.64 -1.28
N LYS A 202 -17.41 -27.82 -0.63
CA LYS A 202 -18.16 -26.66 -1.14
C LYS A 202 -17.65 -25.34 -0.60
N GLY A 203 -16.99 -25.34 0.57
CA GLY A 203 -16.24 -24.18 1.04
C GLY A 203 -15.08 -23.88 0.10
N GLU A 204 -14.57 -22.65 0.09
CA GLU A 204 -13.53 -22.26 -0.85
C GLU A 204 -12.71 -21.08 -0.35
N PHE A 205 -11.44 -21.03 -0.74
CA PHE A 205 -10.64 -19.81 -0.65
C PHE A 205 -9.83 -19.58 -1.92
N SER A 206 -9.46 -18.33 -2.15
CA SER A 206 -8.52 -17.92 -3.19
C SER A 206 -7.59 -16.83 -2.65
N ILE A 207 -6.29 -17.01 -2.87
CA ILE A 207 -5.26 -16.00 -2.64
C ILE A 207 -4.58 -15.73 -3.98
N ASN A 208 -4.61 -14.49 -4.43
CA ASN A 208 -4.00 -14.05 -5.67
C ASN A 208 -3.16 -12.77 -5.44
N LEU A 209 -1.84 -12.93 -5.49
CA LEU A 209 -0.82 -11.90 -5.34
C LEU A 209 -0.18 -11.48 -6.67
N GLU A 210 -0.78 -11.88 -7.80
CA GLU A 210 -0.39 -11.37 -9.12
C GLU A 210 -0.40 -9.84 -9.11
N ASP A 211 0.51 -9.24 -9.88
CA ASP A 211 0.76 -7.79 -9.97
C ASP A 211 1.22 -7.10 -8.67
N THR A 212 1.44 -7.85 -7.57
CA THR A 212 2.18 -7.34 -6.41
C THR A 212 3.68 -7.59 -6.56
N ALA A 213 4.50 -6.96 -5.72
CA ALA A 213 5.94 -7.24 -5.63
C ALA A 213 6.28 -8.54 -4.86
N PHE A 214 5.27 -9.28 -4.40
CA PHE A 214 5.42 -10.40 -3.49
C PHE A 214 4.82 -11.70 -4.05
N ARG A 215 5.36 -12.82 -3.62
CA ARG A 215 4.78 -14.16 -3.79
C ARG A 215 4.57 -14.81 -2.43
N ILE A 216 3.74 -15.86 -2.40
CA ILE A 216 3.55 -16.67 -1.19
C ILE A 216 4.83 -17.47 -0.96
N ARG A 217 5.28 -17.55 0.29
CA ARG A 217 6.47 -18.35 0.61
C ARG A 217 6.24 -19.82 0.22
N SER A 218 7.16 -20.41 -0.53
CA SER A 218 7.01 -21.75 -1.12
C SER A 218 6.64 -22.86 -0.13
N ARG A 219 7.14 -22.77 1.11
CA ARG A 219 6.86 -23.73 2.19
C ARG A 219 5.52 -23.55 2.90
N THR A 220 4.69 -22.62 2.46
CA THR A 220 3.36 -22.40 3.05
C THR A 220 2.50 -23.64 2.82
N ALA A 221 1.91 -24.16 3.89
CA ALA A 221 1.05 -25.33 3.83
C ALA A 221 -0.35 -25.01 4.36
N TRP A 222 -1.31 -25.82 3.97
CA TRP A 222 -2.68 -25.79 4.49
C TRP A 222 -2.96 -27.08 5.24
N GLU A 223 -3.68 -26.95 6.34
CA GLU A 223 -4.14 -28.05 7.18
C GLU A 223 -5.66 -28.05 7.20
N THR A 224 -6.23 -29.20 7.56
CA THR A 224 -7.68 -29.36 7.72
C THR A 224 -8.03 -29.54 9.19
N ALA A 225 -9.20 -29.04 9.61
CA ALA A 225 -9.81 -29.35 10.89
C ALA A 225 -11.24 -29.87 10.70
N GLY A 226 -11.72 -30.63 11.67
CA GLY A 226 -13.03 -31.31 11.61
C GLY A 226 -12.93 -32.76 11.14
N VAL A 227 -14.07 -33.42 11.06
CA VAL A 227 -14.16 -34.85 10.72
C VAL A 227 -14.22 -35.00 9.22
N LYS A 228 -13.42 -35.92 8.65
CA LYS A 228 -13.43 -36.22 7.21
C LYS A 228 -13.27 -34.97 6.33
N SER A 229 -12.52 -33.99 6.83
CA SER A 229 -12.25 -32.74 6.13
C SER A 229 -11.23 -32.97 5.03
N VAL A 230 -11.47 -32.37 3.86
CA VAL A 230 -10.57 -32.45 2.72
C VAL A 230 -10.24 -31.09 2.17
N ILE A 231 -9.07 -31.00 1.56
CA ILE A 231 -8.64 -29.87 0.74
C ILE A 231 -8.48 -30.35 -0.70
N GLN A 232 -9.23 -29.72 -1.61
CA GLN A 232 -9.14 -29.96 -3.03
C GLN A 232 -8.57 -28.71 -3.70
N PHE A 233 -7.27 -28.72 -4.00
CA PHE A 233 -6.62 -27.63 -4.72
C PHE A 233 -7.14 -27.56 -6.16
N LEU A 234 -7.81 -26.45 -6.48
CA LEU A 234 -8.16 -26.10 -7.85
C LEU A 234 -6.97 -25.47 -8.57
N ILE A 235 -6.21 -24.66 -7.82
CA ILE A 235 -4.92 -24.10 -8.22
C ILE A 235 -3.95 -24.38 -7.07
N PRO A 236 -3.05 -25.36 -7.20
CA PRO A 236 -2.08 -25.68 -6.16
C PRO A 236 -1.01 -24.59 -6.03
N LEU A 237 -0.46 -24.43 -4.83
CA LEU A 237 0.67 -23.52 -4.62
C LEU A 237 1.93 -24.09 -5.30
N LYS A 238 2.25 -23.55 -6.48
CA LYS A 238 3.42 -23.92 -7.31
C LYS A 238 4.09 -22.67 -7.84
N GLU A 239 5.35 -22.77 -8.27
CA GLU A 239 6.08 -21.67 -8.92
C GLU A 239 5.21 -21.05 -10.04
N PRO A 240 5.06 -19.71 -10.10
CA PRO A 240 5.81 -18.66 -9.39
C PRO A 240 5.31 -18.32 -7.96
N TYR A 241 4.48 -19.17 -7.35
CA TYR A 241 3.89 -19.03 -6.01
C TYR A 241 3.01 -17.78 -5.81
N GLN A 242 2.42 -17.28 -6.89
CA GLN A 242 1.63 -16.04 -6.85
C GLN A 242 0.16 -16.27 -6.53
N LYS A 243 -0.34 -17.49 -6.76
CA LYS A 243 -1.76 -17.82 -6.64
C LYS A 243 -1.98 -19.21 -6.06
N VAL A 244 -3.00 -19.34 -5.22
CA VAL A 244 -3.50 -20.62 -4.72
C VAL A 244 -5.01 -20.53 -4.54
N ARG A 245 -5.72 -21.58 -4.91
CA ARG A 245 -7.18 -21.68 -4.76
C ARG A 245 -7.54 -23.12 -4.42
N ALA A 246 -8.35 -23.30 -3.39
CA ALA A 246 -8.80 -24.64 -3.01
C ALA A 246 -10.23 -24.63 -2.49
N ARG A 247 -10.91 -25.76 -2.69
CA ARG A 247 -12.14 -26.09 -2.00
C ARG A 247 -11.85 -26.85 -0.74
N CYS A 248 -12.60 -26.54 0.31
CA CYS A 248 -12.40 -27.09 1.63
C CYS A 248 -13.72 -27.43 2.30
N GLY A 249 -13.73 -28.53 3.06
CA GLY A 249 -14.85 -28.93 3.89
C GLY A 249 -15.10 -30.43 3.84
N GLY A 250 -16.36 -30.85 3.95
CA GLY A 250 -16.75 -32.24 4.22
C GLY A 250 -17.76 -32.31 5.36
N TYR A 251 -17.47 -33.12 6.40
CA TYR A 251 -18.39 -33.26 7.52
C TYR A 251 -18.15 -32.18 8.58
N CYS A 252 -18.66 -30.98 8.30
CA CYS A 252 -18.40 -29.78 9.10
C CYS A 252 -16.90 -29.53 9.27
N GLY A 253 -16.23 -29.57 8.12
CA GLY A 253 -14.80 -29.45 7.99
C GLY A 253 -14.38 -28.06 7.55
N SER A 254 -13.15 -27.70 7.87
CA SER A 254 -12.50 -26.50 7.36
C SER A 254 -11.05 -26.77 6.98
N CYS A 255 -10.49 -25.85 6.21
CA CYS A 255 -9.06 -25.75 5.97
C CYS A 255 -8.56 -24.34 6.31
N PHE A 256 -7.29 -24.27 6.67
CA PHE A 256 -6.62 -23.02 7.04
C PHE A 256 -5.12 -23.15 6.80
N VAL A 257 -4.43 -22.01 6.71
CA VAL A 257 -2.97 -22.00 6.62
C VAL A 257 -2.38 -22.61 7.89
N SER A 258 -1.47 -23.57 7.74
CA SER A 258 -0.84 -24.31 8.84
C SER A 258 -0.25 -23.37 9.88
N ARG A 259 -0.44 -23.68 11.16
CA ARG A 259 0.13 -22.91 12.28
C ARG A 259 1.65 -23.01 12.32
N ASN A 260 2.22 -24.09 11.77
CA ASN A 260 3.66 -24.32 11.72
C ASN A 260 4.33 -23.45 10.65
N THR A 261 3.67 -23.25 9.51
CA THR A 261 4.24 -22.46 8.41
C THR A 261 3.84 -21.00 8.49
N ASN A 262 2.64 -20.70 9.00
CA ASN A 262 1.90 -19.43 8.86
C ASN A 262 1.83 -18.97 7.39
N LEU A 263 1.22 -17.81 7.15
CA LEU A 263 1.23 -17.16 5.84
C LEU A 263 2.29 -16.05 5.82
N TYR A 264 3.42 -16.35 5.20
CA TYR A 264 4.48 -15.38 4.94
C TYR A 264 4.57 -15.08 3.45
N LEU A 265 4.86 -13.84 3.13
CA LEU A 265 5.18 -13.41 1.78
C LEU A 265 6.70 -13.32 1.61
N GLU A 266 7.14 -13.38 0.36
CA GLU A 266 8.53 -13.11 0.02
C GLU A 266 8.62 -12.24 -1.25
N PRO A 267 9.65 -11.37 -1.31
CA PRO A 267 10.13 -10.74 -2.54
C PRO A 267 10.01 -11.62 -3.79
N LYS A 268 9.37 -11.11 -4.85
CA LYS A 268 9.57 -11.72 -6.19
C LYS A 268 11.04 -11.54 -6.61
N PRO A 269 11.65 -12.49 -7.30
CA PRO A 269 12.95 -12.28 -7.93
C PRO A 269 12.92 -11.09 -8.91
N ALA A 270 14.03 -10.35 -9.01
CA ALA A 270 14.11 -9.15 -9.86
C ALA A 270 13.89 -9.39 -11.36
N HIS A 271 14.00 -10.64 -11.83
CA HIS A 271 13.72 -11.00 -13.22
C HIS A 271 12.21 -11.16 -13.51
N GLU A 272 11.39 -11.45 -12.48
CA GLU A 272 9.94 -11.62 -12.61
C GLU A 272 9.18 -10.28 -12.53
N MET A 273 9.82 -9.20 -12.06
CA MET A 273 9.20 -7.87 -11.95
C MET A 273 9.25 -7.04 -13.25
N ARG A 274 9.80 -7.57 -14.35
CA ARG A 274 10.06 -6.82 -15.59
C ARG A 274 9.12 -7.11 -16.75
N ASN A 275 8.18 -8.06 -16.61
CA ASN A 275 7.21 -8.32 -17.66
C ASN A 275 5.86 -7.68 -17.30
N PRO A 276 5.45 -6.62 -18.02
CA PRO A 276 4.09 -6.08 -17.92
C PRO A 276 3.04 -7.05 -18.49
#